data_AF-A0A7K4HFB1-F1
#
_entry.id   AF-A0A7K4HFB1-F1
#
_cell.length_a   1.000
_cell.length_b   1.000
_cell.length_c   1.000
_cell.angle_alpha   90.00
_cell.angle_beta   90.00
_cell.angle_gamma   90.00
#
_symmetry.space_group_name_H-M   'P 1'
#
loop_
_entity.id
_entity.type
_entity.pdbx_description
1 polymer ?
#
loop_
_entity_poly.entity_id
_entity_poly.type
_entity_poly.pdbx_seq_one_letter_code
_entity_poly.pdbx_strand_id
1 'polypeptide(L)'
;MPLEPEHIDKFLEEEIDTKIKTELLELLKKRIDNLCFKECEIDRIQCTLTPLCTRRTLLKLRLLNGLTIEDQPKFCYSVHKNIIFRDFRNKTVIYKPNDAYLYLVDFFDVFFHGDYRKLNKFFSKQDFKGAKKIFEDRINNREENFQYLLTKNKNFMIFKYDEKIHVCFIIENYALCNANRENISNLELLFGLCKLFAKIYFPEVKLKLNHSNCVEIKTFIPKDALLKISKTPPTDEDSKSDNYIWNVFPGELDALSQFCKEINIYIDSKENLAIKLNIGVVPEVRMNKNSNALLRYRDLRLVFNIIYRLYNDFYILHV
;
A
#
# COMPACT_ATOMS: atom_id res chain seq x y z
N MET A 1 -23.59 -23.64 27.86
CA MET A 1 -23.55 -22.67 26.75
C MET A 1 -22.40 -23.06 25.83
N PRO A 2 -22.53 -22.87 24.51
CA PRO A 2 -21.39 -23.03 23.60
C PRO A 2 -20.31 -21.98 23.89
N LEU A 3 -19.08 -22.25 23.43
CA LEU A 3 -17.98 -21.27 23.47
C LEU A 3 -18.26 -20.14 22.48
N GLU A 4 -17.85 -18.92 22.84
CA GLU A 4 -17.98 -17.69 22.04
C GLU A 4 -16.59 -17.09 21.85
N PRO A 5 -16.35 -16.26 20.81
CA PRO A 5 -15.04 -15.67 20.54
C PRO A 5 -14.45 -14.92 21.74
N GLU A 6 -15.27 -14.17 22.48
CA GLU A 6 -14.83 -13.36 23.63
C GLU A 6 -14.30 -14.24 24.78
N HIS A 7 -14.80 -15.47 24.91
CA HIS A 7 -14.30 -16.42 25.89
C HIS A 7 -12.87 -16.88 25.56
N ILE A 8 -12.57 -17.05 24.27
CA ILE A 8 -11.23 -17.43 23.79
C ILE A 8 -10.26 -16.25 23.93
N ASP A 9 -10.69 -15.05 23.54
CA ASP A 9 -9.86 -13.85 23.65
C ASP A 9 -9.46 -13.58 25.11
N LYS A 10 -10.43 -13.62 26.03
CA LYS A 10 -10.17 -13.48 27.48
C LYS A 10 -9.21 -14.54 28.00
N PHE A 11 -9.40 -15.80 27.57
CA PHE A 11 -8.51 -16.90 27.95
C PHE A 11 -7.06 -16.66 27.47
N LEU A 12 -6.86 -16.11 26.27
CA LEU A 12 -5.51 -15.83 25.76
C LEU A 12 -4.81 -14.69 26.49
N GLU A 13 -5.56 -13.70 26.98
CA GLU A 13 -5.07 -12.53 27.73
C GLU A 13 -4.62 -12.86 29.17
N GLU A 14 -5.18 -13.90 29.79
CA GLU A 14 -4.80 -14.32 31.14
C GLU A 14 -3.37 -14.92 31.17
N GLU A 15 -2.68 -14.78 32.32
CA GLU A 15 -1.40 -15.46 32.59
C GLU A 15 -1.64 -16.97 32.78
N ILE A 16 -1.87 -17.66 31.67
CA ILE A 16 -2.09 -19.11 31.62
C ILE A 16 -0.77 -19.83 31.37
N ASP A 17 -0.63 -21.02 31.97
CA ASP A 17 0.41 -21.99 31.65
C ASP A 17 0.59 -22.15 30.13
N THR A 18 1.84 -21.94 29.69
CA THR A 18 2.29 -22.10 28.30
C THR A 18 1.87 -23.43 27.69
N LYS A 19 1.82 -24.51 28.48
CA LYS A 19 1.37 -25.82 28.00
C LYS A 19 -0.08 -25.81 27.53
N ILE A 20 -0.96 -25.18 28.31
CA ILE A 20 -2.39 -25.09 27.99
C ILE A 20 -2.60 -24.19 26.77
N LYS A 21 -1.88 -23.06 26.67
CA LYS A 21 -1.90 -22.21 25.47
C LYS A 21 -1.47 -22.99 24.23
N THR A 22 -0.44 -23.83 24.34
CA THR A 22 0.05 -24.66 23.24
C THR A 22 -0.99 -25.70 22.79
N GLU A 23 -1.69 -26.34 23.73
CA GLU A 23 -2.73 -27.32 23.41
C GLU A 23 -3.88 -26.70 22.61
N LEU A 24 -4.35 -25.52 23.02
CA LEU A 24 -5.39 -24.78 22.30
C LEU A 24 -4.93 -24.40 20.88
N LEU A 25 -3.69 -23.93 20.73
CA LEU A 25 -3.13 -23.57 19.44
C LEU A 25 -3.00 -24.78 18.50
N GLU A 26 -2.64 -25.96 19.01
CA GLU A 26 -2.61 -27.19 18.21
C GLU A 26 -4.01 -27.65 17.77
N LEU A 27 -5.04 -27.49 18.63
CA LEU A 27 -6.42 -27.75 18.24
C LEU A 27 -6.87 -26.80 17.11
N LEU A 28 -6.56 -25.50 17.23
CA LEU A 28 -6.87 -24.50 16.22
C LEU A 28 -6.16 -24.81 14.90
N LYS A 29 -4.86 -25.07 14.95
CA LYS A 29 -4.05 -25.47 13.78
C LYS A 29 -4.64 -26.71 13.10
N LYS A 30 -4.95 -27.76 13.85
CA LYS A 30 -5.57 -28.99 13.32
C LYS A 30 -6.91 -28.71 12.61
N ARG A 31 -7.75 -27.83 13.18
CA ARG A 31 -9.02 -27.43 12.53
C ARG A 31 -8.76 -26.67 11.24
N ILE A 32 -7.83 -25.70 11.25
CA ILE A 32 -7.45 -24.90 10.08
C ILE A 32 -6.89 -25.78 8.97
N ASP A 33 -6.04 -26.75 9.29
CA ASP A 33 -5.47 -27.67 8.30
C ASP A 33 -6.52 -28.61 7.72
N ASN A 34 -7.43 -29.15 8.55
CA ASN A 34 -8.56 -29.93 8.04
C ASN A 34 -9.44 -29.07 7.10
N LEU A 35 -9.75 -27.82 7.48
CA LEU A 35 -10.53 -26.90 6.65
C LEU A 35 -9.86 -26.66 5.29
N CYS A 36 -8.56 -26.35 5.29
CA CYS A 36 -7.83 -26.03 4.06
C CYS A 36 -7.63 -27.26 3.16
N PHE A 37 -7.10 -28.35 3.70
CA PHE A 37 -6.59 -29.48 2.92
C PHE A 37 -7.60 -30.61 2.73
N LYS A 38 -8.56 -30.77 3.65
CA LYS A 38 -9.52 -31.89 3.61
C LYS A 38 -10.95 -31.49 3.26
N GLU A 39 -11.29 -30.23 3.42
CA GLU A 39 -12.64 -29.72 3.11
C GLU A 39 -12.58 -28.82 1.87
N CYS A 40 -11.86 -27.69 1.96
CA CYS A 40 -11.89 -26.65 0.93
C CYS A 40 -11.20 -27.06 -0.36
N GLU A 41 -9.94 -27.54 -0.32
CA GLU A 41 -9.18 -27.88 -1.54
C GLU A 41 -9.73 -29.11 -2.28
N ILE A 42 -10.30 -30.09 -1.56
CA ILE A 42 -10.80 -31.32 -2.16
C ILE A 42 -11.98 -31.04 -3.09
N ASP A 43 -12.92 -30.20 -2.67
CA ASP A 43 -13.99 -29.71 -3.55
C ASP A 43 -13.49 -28.53 -4.38
N ARG A 44 -13.03 -28.82 -5.60
CA ARG A 44 -12.48 -27.83 -6.53
C ARG A 44 -13.47 -26.73 -6.92
N ILE A 45 -14.77 -27.05 -6.98
CA ILE A 45 -15.81 -26.07 -7.34
C ILE A 45 -15.98 -25.09 -6.18
N GLN A 46 -16.19 -25.62 -4.97
CA GLN A 46 -16.26 -24.83 -3.74
C GLN A 46 -15.02 -23.96 -3.57
N CYS A 47 -13.82 -24.55 -3.69
CA CYS A 47 -12.56 -23.84 -3.54
C CYS A 47 -12.43 -22.68 -4.53
N THR A 48 -12.97 -22.84 -5.75
CA THR A 48 -12.85 -21.83 -6.81
C THR A 48 -13.84 -20.69 -6.62
N LEU A 49 -15.12 -21.01 -6.38
CA LEU A 49 -16.22 -20.05 -6.38
C LEU A 49 -16.47 -19.45 -4.98
N THR A 50 -16.43 -20.29 -3.95
CA THR A 50 -16.87 -19.98 -2.59
C THR A 50 -15.91 -20.60 -1.56
N PRO A 51 -14.63 -20.18 -1.52
CA PRO A 51 -13.66 -20.78 -0.60
C PRO A 51 -14.12 -20.65 0.85
N LEU A 52 -13.86 -21.69 1.66
CA LEU A 52 -14.33 -21.77 3.06
C LEU A 52 -13.67 -20.75 4.00
N CYS A 53 -12.71 -19.97 3.50
CA CYS A 53 -12.15 -18.82 4.22
C CYS A 53 -12.36 -17.54 3.41
N THR A 54 -12.85 -16.52 4.10
CA THR A 54 -13.10 -15.19 3.53
C THR A 54 -11.85 -14.67 2.83
N ARG A 55 -11.96 -14.35 1.54
CA ARG A 55 -10.87 -13.80 0.70
C ARG A 55 -9.56 -14.59 0.78
N ARG A 56 -9.62 -15.88 1.10
CA ARG A 56 -8.44 -16.75 1.28
C ARG A 56 -7.46 -16.24 2.34
N THR A 57 -7.94 -15.61 3.41
CA THR A 57 -7.09 -15.09 4.51
C THR A 57 -6.16 -16.16 5.10
N LEU A 58 -6.53 -17.44 5.06
CA LEU A 58 -5.67 -18.53 5.54
C LEU A 58 -4.42 -18.80 4.67
N LEU A 59 -4.41 -18.38 3.40
CA LEU A 59 -3.19 -18.36 2.59
C LEU A 59 -2.26 -17.23 3.04
N LYS A 60 -2.82 -16.03 3.26
CA LYS A 60 -2.09 -14.88 3.80
C LYS A 60 -1.46 -15.23 5.14
N LEU A 61 -2.20 -15.87 6.04
CA LEU A 61 -1.68 -16.32 7.34
C LEU A 61 -0.40 -17.15 7.18
N ARG A 62 -0.43 -18.19 6.34
CA ARG A 62 0.72 -19.08 6.13
C ARG A 62 1.91 -18.33 5.54
N LEU A 63 1.67 -17.56 4.47
CA LEU A 63 2.71 -16.84 3.76
C LEU A 63 3.39 -15.77 4.63
N LEU A 64 2.63 -15.00 5.40
CA LEU A 64 3.20 -13.99 6.31
C LEU A 64 3.96 -14.58 7.51
N ASN A 65 3.73 -15.85 7.83
CA ASN A 65 4.45 -16.57 8.88
C ASN A 65 5.60 -17.42 8.34
N GLY A 66 6.06 -17.16 7.11
CA GLY A 66 7.27 -17.77 6.56
C GLY A 66 7.12 -19.21 6.07
N LEU A 67 5.88 -19.72 5.98
CA LEU A 67 5.64 -21.04 5.40
C LEU A 67 5.95 -21.02 3.90
N THR A 68 6.40 -22.16 3.36
CA THR A 68 6.83 -22.32 1.97
C THR A 68 5.65 -22.65 1.05
N ILE A 69 5.89 -22.65 -0.27
CA ILE A 69 4.85 -22.98 -1.27
C ILE A 69 4.31 -24.40 -1.03
N GLU A 70 5.18 -25.29 -0.59
CA GLU A 70 4.90 -26.69 -0.29
C GLU A 70 3.91 -26.86 0.88
N ASP A 71 3.90 -25.89 1.80
CA ASP A 71 3.01 -25.87 2.97
C ASP A 71 1.64 -25.24 2.67
N GLN A 72 1.41 -24.78 1.43
CA GLN A 72 0.13 -24.24 1.01
C GLN A 72 -0.81 -25.35 0.49
N PRO A 73 -2.13 -25.20 0.68
CA PRO A 73 -3.11 -25.96 -0.10
C PRO A 73 -2.91 -25.60 -1.59
N LYS A 74 -2.35 -26.54 -2.36
CA LYS A 74 -1.78 -26.33 -3.71
C LYS A 74 -2.83 -25.86 -4.71
N PHE A 75 -3.99 -26.50 -4.74
CA PHE A 75 -5.09 -26.09 -5.61
C PHE A 75 -5.64 -24.73 -5.19
N CYS A 76 -5.85 -24.51 -3.89
CA CYS A 76 -6.37 -23.25 -3.37
C CYS A 76 -5.43 -22.08 -3.70
N TYR A 77 -4.12 -22.26 -3.52
CA TYR A 77 -3.11 -21.27 -3.87
C TYR A 77 -3.00 -21.06 -5.38
N SER A 78 -3.05 -22.14 -6.18
CA SER A 78 -3.08 -22.05 -7.65
C SER A 78 -4.26 -21.20 -8.16
N VAL A 79 -5.47 -21.42 -7.63
CA VAL A 79 -6.63 -20.61 -7.96
C VAL A 79 -6.41 -19.15 -7.55
N HIS A 80 -5.82 -18.90 -6.36
CA HIS A 80 -5.51 -17.55 -5.91
C HIS A 80 -4.58 -16.81 -6.88
N LYS A 81 -3.46 -17.44 -7.25
CA LYS A 81 -2.52 -16.92 -8.26
C LYS A 81 -3.20 -16.65 -9.59
N ASN A 82 -4.06 -17.56 -10.03
CA ASN A 82 -4.75 -17.45 -11.32
C ASN A 82 -5.77 -16.29 -11.32
N ILE A 83 -6.44 -16.02 -10.20
CA ILE A 83 -7.31 -14.85 -10.04
C ILE A 83 -6.50 -13.55 -10.18
N ILE A 84 -5.33 -13.47 -9.54
CA ILE A 84 -4.44 -12.30 -9.65
C ILE A 84 -3.94 -12.13 -11.09
N PHE A 85 -3.53 -13.22 -11.74
CA PHE A 85 -3.11 -13.20 -13.14
C PHE A 85 -4.21 -12.72 -14.09
N ARG A 86 -5.44 -13.22 -13.91
CA ARG A 86 -6.59 -12.81 -14.72
C ARG A 86 -6.94 -11.33 -14.49
N ASP A 87 -6.96 -10.86 -13.25
CA ASP A 87 -7.22 -9.45 -12.94
C ASP A 87 -6.12 -8.53 -13.49
N PHE A 88 -4.85 -8.96 -13.46
CA PHE A 88 -3.73 -8.26 -14.10
C PHE A 88 -3.93 -8.16 -15.62
N ARG A 89 -4.42 -9.21 -16.27
CA ARG A 89 -4.74 -9.22 -17.71
C ARG A 89 -6.09 -8.57 -18.04
N ASN A 90 -6.70 -7.82 -17.12
CA ASN A 90 -8.01 -7.19 -17.26
C ASN A 90 -9.13 -8.16 -17.67
N LYS A 91 -9.01 -9.44 -17.29
CA LYS A 91 -10.04 -10.46 -17.51
C LYS A 91 -11.01 -10.51 -16.33
N THR A 92 -12.22 -11.03 -16.59
CA THR A 92 -13.22 -11.26 -15.55
C THR A 92 -12.70 -12.23 -14.48
N VAL A 93 -12.94 -11.87 -13.23
CA VAL A 93 -12.57 -12.61 -12.03
C VAL A 93 -13.75 -12.70 -11.08
N ILE A 94 -13.80 -13.77 -10.29
CA ILE A 94 -14.88 -14.05 -9.33
C ILE A 94 -14.91 -12.99 -8.22
N TYR A 95 -13.73 -12.48 -7.84
CA TYR A 95 -13.59 -11.36 -6.91
C TYR A 95 -12.34 -10.55 -7.26
N LYS A 96 -12.32 -9.27 -6.86
CA LYS A 96 -11.16 -8.40 -7.04
C LYS A 96 -10.08 -8.74 -6.01
N PRO A 97 -8.85 -9.10 -6.43
CA PRO A 97 -7.77 -9.50 -5.52
C PRO A 97 -7.07 -8.26 -4.94
N ASN A 98 -7.83 -7.44 -4.20
CA ASN A 98 -7.24 -6.37 -3.38
C ASN A 98 -6.50 -7.01 -2.21
N ASP A 99 -5.33 -6.47 -1.88
CA ASP A 99 -4.55 -6.88 -0.71
C ASP A 99 -4.15 -8.38 -0.73
N ALA A 100 -3.92 -8.91 -1.93
CA ALA A 100 -3.62 -10.32 -2.15
C ALA A 100 -2.12 -10.60 -2.01
N TYR A 101 -1.73 -11.78 -1.51
CA TYR A 101 -0.32 -12.13 -1.31
C TYR A 101 0.11 -13.29 -2.21
N LEU A 102 1.29 -13.15 -2.80
CA LEU A 102 1.96 -14.19 -3.57
C LEU A 102 3.40 -14.36 -3.08
N TYR A 103 3.95 -15.55 -3.24
CA TYR A 103 5.40 -15.69 -3.17
C TYR A 103 6.05 -14.85 -4.26
N LEU A 104 7.24 -14.31 -3.99
CA LEU A 104 7.88 -13.35 -4.88
C LEU A 104 8.16 -13.94 -6.27
N VAL A 105 8.50 -15.23 -6.35
CA VAL A 105 8.67 -15.95 -7.63
C VAL A 105 7.38 -16.00 -8.44
N ASP A 106 6.24 -16.21 -7.80
CA ASP A 106 4.93 -16.27 -8.46
C ASP A 106 4.44 -14.88 -8.85
N PHE A 107 4.75 -13.86 -8.04
CA PHE A 107 4.58 -12.48 -8.43
C PHE A 107 5.35 -12.18 -9.72
N PHE A 108 6.62 -12.55 -9.81
CA PHE A 108 7.37 -12.35 -11.05
C PHE A 108 6.80 -13.13 -12.23
N ASP A 109 6.31 -14.35 -12.02
CA ASP A 109 5.67 -15.12 -13.09
C ASP A 109 4.38 -14.43 -13.61
N VAL A 110 3.57 -13.89 -12.71
CA VAL A 110 2.34 -13.17 -13.06
C VAL A 110 2.63 -11.89 -13.81
N PHE A 111 3.51 -11.04 -13.27
CA PHE A 111 3.71 -9.68 -13.77
C PHE A 111 4.80 -9.59 -14.84
N PHE A 112 5.81 -10.46 -14.83
CA PHE A 112 6.97 -10.45 -15.74
C PHE A 112 7.14 -11.80 -16.43
N HIS A 113 6.03 -12.34 -16.94
CA HIS A 113 6.02 -13.62 -17.63
C HIS A 113 7.09 -13.65 -18.75
N GLY A 114 7.85 -14.74 -18.82
CA GLY A 114 9.02 -14.89 -19.70
C GLY A 114 10.37 -14.54 -19.04
N ASP A 115 10.43 -13.52 -18.18
CA ASP A 115 11.67 -13.11 -17.49
C ASP A 115 11.72 -13.49 -16.00
N TYR A 116 10.62 -14.04 -15.47
CA TYR A 116 10.48 -14.34 -14.04
C TYR A 116 11.61 -15.21 -13.46
N ARG A 117 12.14 -16.19 -14.20
CA ARG A 117 13.26 -17.04 -13.73
C ARG A 117 14.53 -16.23 -13.51
N LYS A 118 14.81 -15.29 -14.43
CA LYS A 118 15.97 -14.39 -14.33
C LYS A 118 15.77 -13.43 -13.18
N LEU A 119 14.58 -12.82 -13.06
CA LEU A 119 14.23 -11.93 -11.96
C LEU A 119 14.37 -12.65 -10.62
N ASN A 120 13.79 -13.84 -10.46
CA ASN A 120 13.92 -14.62 -9.23
C ASN A 120 15.39 -14.84 -8.87
N LYS A 121 16.23 -15.25 -9.84
CA LYS A 121 17.68 -15.40 -9.62
C LYS A 121 18.36 -14.09 -9.21
N PHE A 122 18.02 -12.96 -9.83
CA PHE A 122 18.57 -11.65 -9.49
C PHE A 122 18.17 -11.23 -8.07
N PHE A 123 16.91 -11.43 -7.68
CA PHE A 123 16.41 -11.11 -6.34
C PHE A 123 17.04 -12.01 -5.27
N SER A 124 17.11 -13.32 -5.49
CA SER A 124 17.76 -14.25 -4.54
C SER A 124 19.24 -13.92 -4.34
N LYS A 125 19.93 -13.42 -5.37
CA LYS A 125 21.35 -13.00 -5.29
C LYS A 125 21.54 -11.54 -4.91
N GLN A 126 20.47 -10.78 -4.72
CA GLN A 126 20.49 -9.33 -4.53
C GLN A 126 21.25 -8.56 -5.63
N ASP A 127 21.31 -9.12 -6.84
CA ASP A 127 21.90 -8.49 -8.03
C ASP A 127 20.84 -7.68 -8.79
N PHE A 128 20.58 -6.47 -8.29
CA PHE A 128 19.56 -5.60 -8.85
C PHE A 128 19.96 -4.91 -10.16
N LYS A 129 21.23 -5.03 -10.60
CA LYS A 129 21.66 -4.45 -11.89
C LYS A 129 21.00 -5.17 -13.06
N GLY A 130 20.94 -6.50 -13.00
CA GLY A 130 20.25 -7.32 -14.00
C GLY A 130 18.74 -7.08 -14.02
N ALA A 131 18.13 -7.00 -12.83
CA ALA A 131 16.69 -6.72 -12.71
C ALA A 131 16.32 -5.33 -13.26
N LYS A 132 17.15 -4.32 -13.00
CA LYS A 132 16.95 -2.94 -13.51
C LYS A 132 16.85 -2.89 -15.02
N LYS A 133 17.67 -3.66 -15.75
CA LYS A 133 17.60 -3.73 -17.22
C LYS A 133 16.25 -4.25 -17.71
N ILE A 134 15.70 -5.27 -17.06
CA ILE A 134 14.38 -5.82 -17.41
C ILE A 134 13.28 -4.79 -17.13
N PHE A 135 13.37 -4.06 -16.02
CA PHE A 135 12.41 -3.02 -15.68
C PHE A 135 12.48 -1.82 -16.64
N GLU A 136 13.69 -1.39 -17.00
CA GLU A 136 13.91 -0.29 -17.96
C GLU A 136 13.44 -0.67 -19.37
N ASP A 137 13.68 -1.89 -19.84
CA ASP A 137 13.10 -2.39 -21.10
C ASP A 137 11.57 -2.27 -21.09
N ARG A 138 10.95 -2.67 -19.99
CA ARG A 138 9.49 -2.61 -19.85
C ARG A 138 8.95 -1.17 -19.86
N ILE A 139 9.62 -0.25 -19.17
CA ILE A 139 9.23 1.18 -19.14
C ILE A 139 9.37 1.80 -20.54
N ASN A 140 10.46 1.52 -21.23
CA ASN A 140 10.83 2.24 -22.44
C ASN A 140 10.23 1.64 -23.72
N ASN A 141 9.96 0.32 -23.76
CA ASN A 141 9.67 -0.39 -25.00
C ASN A 141 8.29 -1.03 -25.09
N ARG A 142 7.48 -1.04 -24.01
CA ARG A 142 6.21 -1.82 -23.98
C ARG A 142 4.93 -0.97 -23.89
N GLU A 143 5.04 0.36 -23.91
CA GLU A 143 3.89 1.29 -23.78
C GLU A 143 2.97 0.96 -22.59
N GLU A 144 3.53 0.39 -21.52
CA GLU A 144 2.79 0.07 -20.31
C GLU A 144 2.93 1.21 -19.28
N ASN A 145 1.86 1.52 -18.54
CA ASN A 145 1.88 2.46 -17.40
C ASN A 145 2.58 1.83 -16.18
N PHE A 146 3.82 1.41 -16.38
CA PHE A 146 4.64 0.73 -15.40
C PHE A 146 5.69 1.67 -14.83
N GLN A 147 5.71 1.79 -13.51
CA GLN A 147 6.72 2.56 -12.78
C GLN A 147 7.16 1.75 -11.55
N TYR A 148 8.39 1.95 -11.11
CA TYR A 148 8.88 1.24 -9.93
C TYR A 148 9.89 2.06 -9.12
N LEU A 149 10.05 1.67 -7.87
CA LEU A 149 11.08 2.15 -6.98
C LEU A 149 11.63 0.99 -6.14
N LEU A 150 12.95 0.81 -6.18
CA LEU A 150 13.67 0.00 -5.19
C LEU A 150 14.11 0.90 -4.04
N THR A 151 13.80 0.54 -2.79
CA THR A 151 14.19 1.34 -1.63
C THR A 151 15.70 1.30 -1.39
N LYS A 152 16.22 2.27 -0.64
CA LYS A 152 17.66 2.42 -0.40
C LYS A 152 18.28 1.18 0.24
N ASN A 153 17.59 0.59 1.22
CA ASN A 153 18.07 -0.61 1.92
C ASN A 153 17.73 -1.89 1.15
N LYS A 154 17.04 -1.79 0.00
CA LYS A 154 16.62 -2.93 -0.84
C LYS A 154 15.75 -3.95 -0.09
N ASN A 155 15.04 -3.49 0.94
CA ASN A 155 14.04 -4.27 1.66
C ASN A 155 12.73 -4.35 0.88
N PHE A 156 12.39 -3.27 0.18
CA PHE A 156 11.15 -3.17 -0.56
C PHE A 156 11.40 -2.78 -2.01
N MET A 157 10.56 -3.33 -2.86
CA MET A 157 10.36 -2.81 -4.21
C MET A 157 8.90 -2.52 -4.42
N ILE A 158 8.62 -1.28 -4.82
CA ILE A 158 7.27 -0.76 -5.01
C ILE A 158 7.05 -0.63 -6.51
N PHE A 159 5.96 -1.18 -6.99
CA PHE A 159 5.52 -1.03 -8.37
C PHE A 159 4.20 -0.27 -8.43
N LYS A 160 4.09 0.62 -9.40
CA LYS A 160 2.82 1.13 -9.89
C LYS A 160 2.60 0.55 -11.27
N TYR A 161 1.49 -0.16 -11.45
CA TYR A 161 1.02 -0.62 -12.75
C TYR A 161 -0.41 -0.15 -12.93
N ASP A 162 -0.65 0.68 -13.96
CA ASP A 162 -1.87 1.48 -14.05
C ASP A 162 -2.10 2.20 -12.71
N GLU A 163 -3.29 2.10 -12.11
CA GLU A 163 -3.63 2.70 -10.83
C GLU A 163 -3.34 1.81 -9.61
N LYS A 164 -2.78 0.60 -9.82
CA LYS A 164 -2.54 -0.38 -8.76
C LYS A 164 -1.12 -0.28 -8.22
N ILE A 165 -1.00 -0.33 -6.90
CA ILE A 165 0.30 -0.42 -6.22
C ILE A 165 0.55 -1.88 -5.81
N HIS A 166 1.75 -2.36 -6.09
CA HIS A 166 2.23 -3.66 -5.63
C HIS A 166 3.51 -3.46 -4.83
N VAL A 167 3.71 -4.24 -3.77
CA VAL A 167 4.88 -4.13 -2.90
C VAL A 167 5.52 -5.51 -2.74
N CYS A 168 6.76 -5.64 -3.17
CA CYS A 168 7.59 -6.81 -2.92
C CYS A 168 8.38 -6.61 -1.63
N PHE A 169 8.23 -7.56 -0.71
CA PHE A 169 8.98 -7.70 0.53
C PHE A 169 10.15 -8.63 0.23
N ILE A 170 11.30 -8.05 -0.08
CA ILE A 170 12.41 -8.75 -0.74
C ILE A 170 13.05 -9.77 0.20
N ILE A 171 13.23 -9.41 1.46
CA ILE A 171 13.84 -10.27 2.48
C ILE A 171 12.89 -11.44 2.80
N GLU A 172 11.62 -11.12 2.95
CA GLU A 172 10.56 -12.07 3.33
C GLU A 172 10.06 -12.92 2.15
N ASN A 173 10.54 -12.63 0.94
CA ASN A 173 10.28 -13.40 -0.28
C ASN A 173 8.80 -13.51 -0.68
N TYR A 174 8.03 -12.46 -0.44
CA TYR A 174 6.64 -12.37 -0.89
C TYR A 174 6.29 -10.99 -1.48
N ALA A 175 5.12 -10.89 -2.09
CA ALA A 175 4.60 -9.65 -2.65
C ALA A 175 3.13 -9.45 -2.28
N LEU A 176 2.82 -8.22 -1.85
CA LEU A 176 1.48 -7.68 -1.73
C LEU A 176 1.02 -7.12 -3.08
N CYS A 177 -0.01 -7.72 -3.64
CA CYS A 177 -0.61 -7.35 -4.90
C CYS A 177 -1.82 -6.44 -4.70
N ASN A 178 -1.87 -5.34 -5.45
CA ASN A 178 -2.97 -4.38 -5.41
C ASN A 178 -3.24 -3.90 -3.97
N ALA A 179 -2.19 -3.36 -3.36
CA ALA A 179 -2.15 -2.83 -2.02
C ALA A 179 -3.16 -1.67 -1.89
N ASN A 180 -4.08 -1.80 -0.94
CA ASN A 180 -5.19 -0.87 -0.77
C ASN A 180 -5.55 -0.71 0.71
N ARG A 181 -6.01 -1.78 1.35
CA ARG A 181 -6.48 -1.75 2.75
C ARG A 181 -5.44 -2.21 3.74
N GLU A 182 -4.36 -2.86 3.28
CA GLU A 182 -3.25 -3.22 4.17
C GLU A 182 -2.60 -1.99 4.80
N ASN A 183 -1.99 -2.23 5.96
CA ASN A 183 -1.22 -1.23 6.68
C ASN A 183 0.18 -1.09 6.06
N ILE A 184 0.71 0.12 6.10
CA ILE A 184 2.09 0.41 5.76
C ILE A 184 2.93 0.01 6.97
N SER A 185 3.84 -0.94 6.81
CA SER A 185 4.53 -1.58 7.94
C SER A 185 5.59 -0.71 8.61
N ASN A 186 6.26 0.19 7.86
CA ASN A 186 7.34 1.00 8.39
C ASN A 186 7.59 2.29 7.58
N LEU A 187 8.46 3.16 8.13
CA LEU A 187 8.82 4.45 7.54
C LEU A 187 9.62 4.33 6.23
N GLU A 188 10.41 3.28 6.04
CA GLU A 188 11.13 3.06 4.78
C GLU A 188 10.16 2.84 3.62
N LEU A 189 9.15 2.00 3.85
CA LEU A 189 8.10 1.71 2.88
C LEU A 189 7.25 2.96 2.60
N LEU A 190 6.85 3.69 3.66
CA LEU A 190 6.14 4.96 3.52
C LEU A 190 6.94 5.96 2.66
N PHE A 191 8.22 6.15 2.97
CA PHE A 191 9.09 7.04 2.21
C PHE A 191 9.26 6.59 0.76
N GLY A 192 9.37 5.29 0.53
CA GLY A 192 9.41 4.71 -0.82
C GLY A 192 8.14 5.03 -1.61
N LEU A 193 6.96 4.90 -0.99
CA LEU A 193 5.69 5.23 -1.63
C LEU A 193 5.64 6.72 -1.99
N CYS A 194 5.91 7.60 -1.03
CA CYS A 194 5.96 9.05 -1.28
C CYS A 194 6.93 9.42 -2.39
N LYS A 195 8.11 8.79 -2.42
CA LYS A 195 9.13 9.03 -3.44
C LYS A 195 8.72 8.57 -4.82
N LEU A 196 8.07 7.41 -4.93
CA LEU A 196 7.54 6.93 -6.21
C LEU A 196 6.47 7.89 -6.74
N PHE A 197 5.50 8.28 -5.91
CA PHE A 197 4.43 9.19 -6.32
C PHE A 197 4.97 10.57 -6.69
N ALA A 198 5.88 11.14 -5.89
CA ALA A 198 6.48 12.43 -6.23
C ALA A 198 7.21 12.41 -7.57
N LYS A 199 7.98 11.35 -7.84
CA LYS A 199 8.65 11.19 -9.14
C LYS A 199 7.68 11.15 -10.32
N ILE A 200 6.50 10.55 -10.14
CA ILE A 200 5.51 10.37 -11.22
C ILE A 200 4.70 11.64 -11.45
N TYR A 201 4.29 12.31 -10.37
CA TYR A 201 3.20 13.28 -10.42
C TYR A 201 3.60 14.72 -10.07
N PHE A 202 4.68 14.90 -9.30
CA PHE A 202 5.08 16.21 -8.77
C PHE A 202 6.59 16.22 -8.42
N PRO A 203 7.49 16.15 -9.42
CA PRO A 203 8.91 15.88 -9.22
C PRO A 203 9.68 16.98 -8.44
N GLU A 204 9.14 18.19 -8.36
CA GLU A 204 9.74 19.35 -7.66
C GLU A 204 9.44 19.35 -6.16
N VAL A 205 8.48 18.52 -5.71
CA VAL A 205 8.14 18.40 -4.29
C VAL A 205 9.30 17.78 -3.53
N LYS A 206 9.69 18.45 -2.44
CA LYS A 206 10.81 18.01 -1.60
C LYS A 206 10.32 17.00 -0.58
N LEU A 207 10.99 15.84 -0.55
CA LEU A 207 10.76 14.77 0.41
C LEU A 207 11.95 14.63 1.36
N LYS A 208 11.68 14.54 2.66
CA LYS A 208 12.69 14.26 3.68
C LYS A 208 12.23 13.14 4.59
N LEU A 209 13.09 12.15 4.81
CA LEU A 209 12.83 11.08 5.77
C LEU A 209 13.38 11.49 7.14
N ASN A 210 12.50 11.60 8.13
CA ASN A 210 12.90 11.65 9.53
C ASN A 210 12.80 10.24 10.10
N HIS A 211 13.94 9.57 10.22
CA HIS A 211 14.05 8.14 10.54
C HIS A 211 13.35 7.71 11.83
N SER A 212 13.15 8.62 12.78
CA SER A 212 12.53 8.31 14.07
C SER A 212 11.02 8.57 14.11
N ASN A 213 10.43 9.27 13.13
CA ASN A 213 9.09 9.83 13.34
C ASN A 213 8.19 9.83 12.09
N CYS A 214 8.65 10.40 10.98
CA CYS A 214 7.77 10.77 9.87
C CYS A 214 8.49 10.91 8.53
N VAL A 215 7.71 10.96 7.46
CA VAL A 215 8.10 11.44 6.13
C VAL A 215 7.54 12.84 5.97
N GLU A 216 8.43 13.79 5.73
CA GLU A 216 8.10 15.18 5.45
C GLU A 216 7.91 15.37 3.95
N ILE A 217 6.77 15.93 3.57
CA ILE A 217 6.46 16.38 2.21
C ILE A 217 6.30 17.89 2.24
N LYS A 218 7.13 18.61 1.48
CA LYS A 218 7.04 20.07 1.35
C LYS A 218 6.61 20.45 -0.07
N THR A 219 5.45 21.08 -0.16
CA THR A 219 4.90 21.71 -1.38
C THR A 219 4.71 23.21 -1.14
N PHE A 220 4.43 23.97 -2.19
CA PHE A 220 4.20 25.41 -2.10
C PHE A 220 3.26 25.93 -3.18
N ILE A 221 2.55 27.00 -2.86
CA ILE A 221 1.81 27.82 -3.82
C ILE A 221 2.67 29.07 -4.10
N PRO A 222 3.07 29.33 -5.37
CA PRO A 222 3.90 30.47 -5.71
C PRO A 222 3.28 31.82 -5.34
N LYS A 223 4.11 32.81 -4.96
CA LYS A 223 3.67 34.20 -4.69
C LYS A 223 2.77 34.75 -5.80
N ASP A 224 3.16 34.58 -7.05
CA ASP A 224 2.43 35.13 -8.20
C ASP A 224 1.04 34.51 -8.38
N ALA A 225 0.89 33.25 -7.96
CA ALA A 225 -0.41 32.58 -7.91
C ALA A 225 -1.26 33.15 -6.77
N LEU A 226 -0.65 33.34 -5.59
CA LEU A 226 -1.32 33.90 -4.41
C LEU A 226 -1.83 35.32 -4.65
N LEU A 227 -1.06 36.15 -5.35
CA LEU A 227 -1.44 37.52 -5.66
C LEU A 227 -2.66 37.62 -6.60
N LYS A 228 -2.93 36.55 -7.37
CA LYS A 228 -4.10 36.47 -8.25
C LYS A 228 -5.36 36.00 -7.53
N ILE A 229 -5.20 35.44 -6.32
CA ILE A 229 -6.34 34.99 -5.52
C ILE A 229 -7.04 36.21 -4.93
N SER A 230 -8.36 36.27 -5.10
CA SER A 230 -9.20 37.30 -4.51
C SER A 230 -9.11 37.29 -2.99
N LYS A 231 -9.05 38.49 -2.41
CA LYS A 231 -9.09 38.68 -0.94
C LYS A 231 -10.49 38.52 -0.36
N THR A 232 -11.52 38.46 -1.20
CA THR A 232 -12.91 38.27 -0.79
C THR A 232 -13.41 36.89 -1.24
N PRO A 233 -14.41 36.32 -0.54
CA PRO A 233 -15.04 35.07 -0.96
C PRO A 233 -15.53 35.15 -2.41
N PRO A 234 -15.41 34.05 -3.17
CA PRO A 234 -15.77 34.02 -4.57
C PRO A 234 -17.29 34.07 -4.77
N THR A 235 -17.70 34.72 -5.85
CA THR A 235 -19.00 34.73 -6.51
C THR A 235 -19.02 33.70 -7.65
N ASP A 236 -20.19 33.44 -8.24
CA ASP A 236 -20.35 32.41 -9.29
C ASP A 236 -19.52 32.67 -10.58
N GLU A 237 -19.02 33.90 -10.77
CA GLU A 237 -18.18 34.29 -11.92
C GLU A 237 -16.67 34.20 -11.64
N ASP A 238 -16.25 33.87 -10.41
CA ASP A 238 -14.85 33.92 -10.02
C ASP A 238 -14.02 32.72 -10.52
N SER A 239 -12.69 32.93 -10.54
CA SER A 239 -11.76 31.96 -11.10
C SER A 239 -11.82 30.61 -10.38
N LYS A 240 -11.51 29.53 -11.11
CA LYS A 240 -11.41 28.17 -10.55
C LYS A 240 -10.47 28.13 -9.32
N SER A 241 -9.40 28.91 -9.35
CA SER A 241 -8.41 29.00 -8.27
C SER A 241 -8.96 29.67 -7.02
N ASP A 242 -9.77 30.72 -7.17
CA ASP A 242 -10.46 31.38 -6.03
C ASP A 242 -11.45 30.42 -5.39
N ASN A 243 -12.29 29.79 -6.20
CA ASN A 243 -13.26 28.80 -5.74
C ASN A 243 -12.60 27.65 -4.99
N TYR A 244 -11.45 27.16 -5.47
CA TYR A 244 -10.71 26.10 -4.76
C TYR A 244 -10.18 26.59 -3.40
N ILE A 245 -9.50 27.74 -3.36
CA ILE A 245 -8.81 28.21 -2.15
C ILE A 245 -9.81 28.56 -1.04
N TRP A 246 -10.93 29.18 -1.39
CA TRP A 246 -11.93 29.60 -0.41
C TRP A 246 -12.86 28.45 0.01
N ASN A 247 -13.28 27.58 -0.92
CA ASN A 247 -14.35 26.63 -0.64
C ASN A 247 -13.87 25.18 -0.47
N VAL A 248 -12.71 24.80 -1.03
CA VAL A 248 -12.26 23.39 -1.06
C VAL A 248 -11.03 23.16 -0.18
N PHE A 249 -10.03 24.03 -0.29
CA PHE A 249 -8.75 23.88 0.39
C PHE A 249 -8.85 23.76 1.94
N PRO A 250 -9.70 24.52 2.64
CA PRO A 250 -9.86 24.36 4.10
C PRO A 250 -10.37 22.97 4.48
N GLY A 251 -11.32 22.41 3.72
CA GLY A 251 -11.83 21.06 3.94
C GLY A 251 -10.79 19.98 3.62
N GLU A 252 -9.95 20.21 2.61
CA GLU A 252 -8.83 19.31 2.31
C GLU A 252 -7.74 19.34 3.40
N LEU A 253 -7.46 20.50 4.01
CA LEU A 253 -6.55 20.61 5.16
C LEU A 253 -7.09 19.83 6.38
N ASP A 254 -8.39 19.95 6.66
CA ASP A 254 -9.03 19.18 7.72
C ASP A 254 -8.96 17.68 7.44
N ALA A 255 -9.23 17.25 6.21
CA ALA A 255 -9.10 15.86 5.80
C ALA A 255 -7.65 15.34 5.93
N LEU A 256 -6.64 16.15 5.57
CA LEU A 256 -5.22 15.82 5.73
C LEU A 256 -4.84 15.63 7.20
N SER A 257 -5.44 16.40 8.12
CA SER A 257 -5.15 16.31 9.55
C SER A 257 -5.40 14.91 10.13
N GLN A 258 -6.29 14.13 9.51
CA GLN A 258 -6.60 12.75 9.92
C GLN A 258 -5.46 11.75 9.61
N PHE A 259 -4.57 12.11 8.69
CA PHE A 259 -3.52 11.23 8.16
C PHE A 259 -2.10 11.75 8.45
N CYS A 260 -1.97 13.07 8.60
CA CYS A 260 -0.74 13.71 9.00
C CYS A 260 -0.59 13.70 10.54
N LYS A 261 0.65 13.66 11.01
CA LYS A 261 0.97 14.01 12.40
C LYS A 261 0.85 15.52 12.59
N GLU A 262 1.50 16.24 11.69
CA GLU A 262 1.59 17.69 11.78
C GLU A 262 1.46 18.31 10.37
N ILE A 263 0.77 19.44 10.29
CA ILE A 263 0.63 20.25 9.09
C ILE A 263 1.10 21.67 9.44
N ASN A 264 2.16 22.12 8.77
CA ASN A 264 2.71 23.46 8.95
C ASN A 264 2.47 24.28 7.68
N ILE A 265 1.84 25.44 7.84
CA ILE A 265 1.55 26.39 6.76
C ILE A 265 2.20 27.72 7.12
N TYR A 266 3.06 28.24 6.23
CA TYR A 266 3.80 29.48 6.47
C TYR A 266 4.19 30.15 5.14
N ILE A 267 4.51 31.44 5.20
CA ILE A 267 5.09 32.17 4.08
C ILE A 267 6.61 32.00 4.12
N ASP A 268 7.21 31.51 3.02
CA ASP A 268 8.67 31.34 2.94
C ASP A 268 9.40 32.66 2.60
N SER A 269 10.74 32.61 2.55
CA SER A 269 11.56 33.79 2.24
C SER A 269 11.37 34.35 0.83
N LYS A 270 10.67 33.64 -0.05
CA LYS A 270 10.31 34.08 -1.41
C LYS A 270 8.84 34.50 -1.50
N GLU A 271 8.17 34.65 -0.36
CA GLU A 271 6.76 34.96 -0.24
C GLU A 271 5.82 33.90 -0.85
N ASN A 272 6.27 32.65 -0.97
CA ASN A 272 5.40 31.53 -1.33
C ASN A 272 4.67 31.00 -0.10
N LEU A 273 3.45 30.50 -0.27
CA LEU A 273 2.75 29.75 0.77
C LEU A 273 3.30 28.33 0.79
N ALA A 274 4.18 28.04 1.72
CA ALA A 274 4.75 26.72 1.93
C ALA A 274 3.82 25.87 2.80
N ILE A 275 3.54 24.66 2.33
CA ILE A 275 2.74 23.66 3.04
C ILE A 275 3.66 22.47 3.29
N LYS A 276 3.89 22.17 4.57
CA LYS A 276 4.73 21.07 5.04
C LYS A 276 3.87 20.05 5.77
N LEU A 277 3.83 18.84 5.23
CA LEU A 277 3.07 17.70 5.75
C LEU A 277 4.02 16.69 6.38
N ASN A 278 3.84 16.39 7.66
CA ASN A 278 4.59 15.34 8.36
C ASN A 278 3.72 14.09 8.48
N ILE A 279 4.00 13.05 7.69
CA ILE A 279 3.21 11.82 7.65
C ILE A 279 3.93 10.71 8.41
N GLY A 280 3.28 10.15 9.44
CA GLY A 280 3.79 8.99 10.16
C GLY A 280 3.10 7.70 9.75
N VAL A 281 3.67 6.55 10.14
CA VAL A 281 2.98 5.25 10.03
C VAL A 281 1.78 5.17 10.97
N VAL A 282 1.84 5.85 12.12
CA VAL A 282 0.71 6.03 13.03
C VAL A 282 0.29 7.51 12.99
N PRO A 283 -0.96 7.84 12.58
CA PRO A 283 -1.47 9.21 12.61
C PRO A 283 -1.70 9.70 14.05
N GLU A 284 -1.54 11.01 14.29
CA GLU A 284 -1.61 11.61 15.64
C GLU A 284 -3.05 11.67 16.17
N VAL A 285 -4.03 12.02 15.33
CA VAL A 285 -5.46 12.06 15.68
C VAL A 285 -6.00 10.70 16.15
N ARG A 286 -5.33 9.59 15.80
CA ARG A 286 -5.71 8.23 16.21
C ARG A 286 -5.04 7.76 17.50
N MET A 287 -3.97 8.42 17.94
CA MET A 287 -3.36 8.13 19.23
C MET A 287 -4.27 8.46 20.41
N ASN A 288 -5.22 9.39 20.25
CA ASN A 288 -6.15 9.80 21.30
C ASN A 288 -7.40 8.89 21.45
N LYS A 289 -7.61 7.90 20.58
CA LYS A 289 -8.78 7.00 20.61
C LYS A 289 -8.39 5.53 20.66
N ASN A 290 -7.56 5.06 21.61
CA ASN A 290 -7.23 3.63 21.85
C ASN A 290 -7.03 2.74 20.59
N SER A 291 -6.71 3.32 19.45
CA SER A 291 -6.73 2.65 18.15
C SER A 291 -5.36 2.86 17.55
N ASN A 292 -4.50 1.88 17.78
CA ASN A 292 -3.19 1.71 17.12
C ASN A 292 -3.36 1.40 15.62
N ALA A 293 -4.29 2.08 14.95
CA ALA A 293 -4.63 1.86 13.55
C ALA A 293 -3.59 2.57 12.67
N LEU A 294 -2.63 1.77 12.19
CA LEU A 294 -1.61 2.18 11.23
C LEU A 294 -2.22 2.81 9.96
N LEU A 295 -1.42 3.63 9.28
CA LEU A 295 -1.75 4.24 7.99
C LEU A 295 -1.85 3.16 6.91
N ARG A 296 -2.89 3.22 6.08
CA ARG A 296 -3.10 2.26 4.98
C ARG A 296 -2.71 2.85 3.63
N TYR A 297 -2.47 1.98 2.64
CA TYR A 297 -2.14 2.42 1.28
C TYR A 297 -3.18 3.36 0.66
N ARG A 298 -4.47 3.09 0.85
CA ARG A 298 -5.55 3.96 0.34
C ARG A 298 -5.57 5.34 0.97
N ASP A 299 -5.11 5.46 2.21
CA ASP A 299 -5.11 6.71 2.94
C ASP A 299 -4.08 7.66 2.29
N LEU A 300 -2.95 7.13 1.79
CA LEU A 300 -1.98 7.90 1.00
C LEU A 300 -2.52 8.39 -0.34
N ARG A 301 -3.45 7.67 -0.98
CA ARG A 301 -4.06 8.12 -2.24
C ARG A 301 -4.78 9.46 -2.05
N LEU A 302 -5.48 9.62 -0.93
CA LEU A 302 -6.15 10.89 -0.59
C LEU A 302 -5.11 12.01 -0.42
N VAL A 303 -4.05 11.74 0.34
CA VAL A 303 -2.97 12.71 0.54
C VAL A 303 -2.32 13.13 -0.79
N PHE A 304 -1.97 12.17 -1.64
CA PHE A 304 -1.34 12.46 -2.93
C PHE A 304 -2.28 13.16 -3.91
N ASN A 305 -3.59 12.89 -3.88
CA ASN A 305 -4.56 13.60 -4.71
C ASN A 305 -4.61 15.10 -4.36
N ILE A 306 -4.58 15.43 -3.06
CA ILE A 306 -4.58 16.82 -2.59
C ILE A 306 -3.28 17.52 -3.02
N ILE A 307 -2.13 16.86 -2.82
CA ILE A 307 -0.82 17.39 -3.26
C ILE A 307 -0.80 17.58 -4.78
N TYR A 308 -1.30 16.60 -5.55
CA TYR A 308 -1.37 16.66 -7.00
C TYR A 308 -2.24 17.84 -7.47
N ARG A 309 -3.37 18.09 -6.82
CA ARG A 309 -4.23 19.24 -7.15
C ARG A 309 -3.53 20.56 -6.87
N LEU A 310 -2.95 20.71 -5.68
CA LEU A 310 -2.15 21.90 -5.32
C LEU A 310 -1.03 22.15 -6.33
N TYR A 311 -0.35 21.09 -6.76
CA TYR A 311 0.72 21.20 -7.73
C TYR A 311 0.21 21.56 -9.14
N ASN A 312 -0.84 20.93 -9.67
CA ASN A 312 -1.30 21.24 -11.02
C ASN A 312 -2.04 22.57 -11.12
N ASP A 313 -2.91 22.88 -10.16
CA ASP A 313 -3.73 24.09 -10.22
C ASP A 313 -2.91 25.36 -9.92
N PHE A 314 -1.74 25.26 -9.25
CA PHE A 314 -0.96 26.43 -8.84
C PHE A 314 0.52 26.44 -9.23
N TYR A 315 1.12 25.28 -9.52
CA TYR A 315 2.55 25.21 -9.86
C TYR A 315 2.78 25.06 -11.37
N ILE A 316 2.14 24.10 -12.04
CA ILE A 316 2.32 23.88 -13.50
C ILE A 316 1.73 25.03 -14.34
N LEU A 317 0.64 25.66 -13.91
CA LEU A 317 0.02 26.76 -14.67
C LEU A 317 0.81 28.08 -14.59
N HIS A 318 1.93 28.12 -13.86
CA HIS A 318 2.72 29.34 -13.62
C HIS A 318 4.22 29.20 -13.93
N VAL A 319 4.64 28.08 -14.54
CA VAL A 319 5.92 27.94 -15.25
C VAL A 319 5.64 27.95 -16.74
#